data_AF-A0AAT9GMU5-F1
#
_entry.id   AF-A0AAT9GMU5-F1
#
_cell.length_a   1.000
_cell.length_b   1.000
_cell.length_c   1.000
_cell.angle_alpha   90.00
_cell.angle_beta   90.00
_cell.angle_gamma   90.00
#
_symmetry.space_group_name_H-M   'P 1'
#
loop_
_entity.id
_entity.type
_entity.pdbx_description
1 polymer ?
#
loop_
_entity_poly.entity_id
_entity_poly.type
_entity_poly.pdbx_seq_one_letter_code
_entity_poly.pdbx_strand_id
1 'polypeptide(L)'
;MSFGIPNEFDLATQFAIQLYNNNISLNQIESLLKQIEQPFSLVPIYQIISQYLPQQIALHIYNIYDDNKNQLIRLFEIIKWILYNLYDSKNSVIGVISSFKQLLQILPVLKVEVFESHQGISKSSNYHFVIDGNSLYHISRFAISSTRNGTNITYIVDLKRIYGKRVIEVNASNSGLFRDIYVYPAEELLVSPLYRNYQQVPISYLNNFNFTWLTTREKLFVKNEWNTYYLPMIRNIVNLLNFFLSLSNSNMFYKLPPLSERQINYNTNFPLSYLIPDSSNTRQNSLEVLTKEIHQVWITLEILRYLANQGMLRQYSLNFSQSPYIPIGVFEYENEIYSLWYEFDMEESTMCGGILWYRHRPSWLDSFRQRASQCINISQRTPLRPDIVILKGVKDCNDLMNSSLNVETIIECKNWEFQYWQSQIDTQIKPYQCIFRPRKMIVASLYQISHTLNMNGIIFIDNVYPGGNGLSRILNNIP
;
A
#
# COMPACT_ATOMS: atom_id res chain seq x y z
N MET A 1 21.96 18.87 9.61
CA MET A 1 23.10 18.58 8.71
C MET A 1 22.78 19.21 7.37
N SER A 2 23.39 20.35 7.04
CA SER A 2 23.24 20.94 5.70
C SER A 2 24.12 20.15 4.75
N PHE A 3 23.52 19.40 3.84
CA PHE A 3 24.24 18.90 2.67
C PHE A 3 24.57 20.14 1.83
N GLY A 4 25.84 20.53 1.80
CA GLY A 4 26.31 21.54 0.87
C GLY A 4 25.93 21.10 -0.54
N ILE A 5 25.53 22.06 -1.39
CA ILE A 5 25.27 21.82 -2.82
C ILE A 5 26.44 20.99 -3.35
N PRO A 6 26.22 19.77 -3.87
CA PRO A 6 27.32 18.99 -4.39
C PRO A 6 27.98 19.80 -5.50
N ASN A 7 29.31 19.90 -5.45
CA ASN A 7 30.18 20.55 -6.44
C ASN A 7 29.77 20.25 -7.90
N GLU A 8 29.13 19.11 -8.12
CA GLU A 8 28.50 18.65 -9.37
C GLU A 8 27.49 19.63 -9.99
N PHE A 9 26.57 20.24 -9.24
CA PHE A 9 25.55 21.14 -9.85
C PHE A 9 26.17 22.47 -10.31
N ASP A 10 27.12 23.00 -9.54
CA ASP A 10 27.87 24.20 -9.93
C ASP A 10 28.76 23.91 -11.14
N LEU A 11 29.43 22.76 -11.16
CA LEU A 11 30.22 22.29 -12.29
C LEU A 11 29.36 22.06 -13.56
N ALA A 12 28.20 21.41 -13.41
CA ALA A 12 27.23 21.25 -14.50
C ALA A 12 26.75 22.60 -15.02
N THR A 13 26.54 23.57 -14.14
CA THR A 13 26.18 24.94 -14.53
C THR A 13 27.29 25.57 -15.36
N GLN A 14 28.54 25.51 -14.90
CA GLN A 14 29.69 26.05 -15.64
C GLN A 14 29.83 25.41 -17.02
N PHE A 15 29.72 24.08 -17.11
CA PHE A 15 29.76 23.39 -18.41
C PHE A 15 28.57 23.76 -19.29
N ALA A 16 27.35 23.84 -18.76
CA ALA A 16 26.18 24.24 -19.54
C ALA A 16 26.34 25.65 -20.13
N ILE A 17 26.87 26.61 -19.37
CA ILE A 17 27.14 27.97 -19.88
C ILE A 17 28.24 27.95 -20.96
N GLN A 18 29.31 27.18 -20.77
CA GLN A 18 30.35 27.03 -21.78
C GLN A 18 29.79 26.40 -23.07
N LEU A 19 28.97 25.36 -22.95
CA LEU A 19 28.34 24.67 -24.08
C LEU A 19 27.36 25.56 -24.82
N TYR A 20 26.56 26.34 -24.10
CA TYR A 20 25.66 27.34 -24.68
C TYR A 20 26.46 28.37 -25.50
N ASN A 21 27.54 28.92 -24.96
CA ASN A 21 28.39 29.90 -25.66
C ASN A 21 29.12 29.31 -26.88
N ASN A 22 29.33 28.00 -26.91
CA ASN A 22 29.88 27.27 -28.07
C ASN A 22 28.80 26.80 -29.06
N ASN A 23 27.55 27.26 -28.92
CA ASN A 23 26.41 26.87 -29.76
C ASN A 23 26.15 25.34 -29.79
N ILE A 24 26.46 24.63 -28.70
CA ILE A 24 26.14 23.20 -28.59
C ILE A 24 24.64 23.06 -28.33
N SER A 25 23.95 22.36 -29.23
CA SER A 25 22.51 22.16 -29.19
C SER A 25 22.09 21.12 -28.14
N LEU A 26 20.85 21.24 -27.65
CA LEU A 26 20.23 20.24 -26.77
C LEU A 26 20.25 18.83 -27.39
N ASN A 27 19.98 18.72 -28.69
CA ASN A 27 19.97 17.45 -29.43
C ASN A 27 21.35 16.76 -29.44
N GLN A 28 22.45 17.54 -29.47
CA GLN A 28 23.80 16.99 -29.36
C GLN A 28 24.03 16.39 -27.98
N ILE A 29 23.59 17.06 -26.91
CA ILE A 29 23.70 16.54 -25.54
C ILE A 29 22.82 15.30 -25.34
N GLU A 30 21.61 15.27 -25.91
CA GLU A 30 20.75 14.08 -25.87
C GLU A 30 21.36 12.89 -26.61
N SER A 31 22.01 13.14 -27.75
CA SER A 31 22.69 12.10 -28.52
C SER A 31 23.90 11.56 -27.75
N LEU A 32 24.67 12.44 -27.12
CA LEU A 32 25.79 12.09 -26.24
C LEU A 32 25.32 11.21 -25.07
N LEU A 33 24.28 11.63 -24.35
CA LEU A 33 23.68 10.85 -23.25
C LEU A 33 23.29 9.44 -23.71
N LYS A 34 22.58 9.32 -24.83
CA LYS A 34 22.17 8.02 -25.39
C LYS A 34 23.36 7.12 -25.70
N GLN A 35 24.49 7.67 -26.16
CA GLN A 35 25.71 6.89 -26.42
C GLN A 35 26.38 6.45 -25.11
N ILE A 36 26.48 7.34 -24.12
CA ILE A 36 27.07 7.01 -22.82
C ILE A 36 26.24 5.92 -22.12
N GLU A 37 24.91 5.97 -22.20
CA GLU A 37 24.01 5.00 -21.57
C GLU A 37 24.14 3.58 -22.15
N GLN A 38 24.63 3.40 -23.38
CA GLN A 38 24.75 2.08 -24.01
C GLN A 38 25.57 1.11 -23.13
N PRO A 39 25.04 -0.08 -22.80
CA PRO A 39 25.67 -1.00 -21.84
C PRO A 39 27.01 -1.60 -22.33
N PHE A 40 27.27 -1.58 -23.65
CA PHE A 40 28.44 -2.23 -24.26
C PHE A 40 29.19 -1.34 -25.25
N SER A 41 29.49 -0.09 -24.86
CA SER A 41 30.41 0.71 -25.68
C SER A 41 31.84 0.17 -25.55
N LEU A 42 32.38 -0.37 -26.65
CA LEU A 42 33.81 -0.68 -26.78
C LEU A 42 34.66 0.58 -27.01
N VAL A 43 34.00 1.74 -27.20
CA VAL A 43 34.64 3.03 -27.41
C VAL A 43 34.88 3.70 -26.05
N PRO A 44 36.13 4.11 -25.74
CA PRO A 44 36.44 4.86 -24.52
C PRO A 44 35.55 6.10 -24.35
N ILE A 45 35.10 6.40 -23.13
CA ILE A 45 34.11 7.46 -22.91
C ILE A 45 34.64 8.83 -23.33
N TYR A 46 35.93 9.10 -23.16
CA TYR A 46 36.56 10.30 -23.70
C TYR A 46 36.34 10.46 -25.21
N GLN A 47 36.50 9.39 -25.99
CA GLN A 47 36.31 9.44 -27.43
C GLN A 47 34.85 9.77 -27.77
N ILE A 48 33.89 9.18 -27.05
CA ILE A 48 32.47 9.51 -27.18
C ILE A 48 32.23 10.99 -26.90
N ILE A 49 32.68 11.51 -25.75
CA ILE A 49 32.46 12.92 -25.38
C ILE A 49 33.10 13.87 -26.40
N SER A 50 34.31 13.57 -26.85
CA SER A 50 35.07 14.40 -27.81
C SER A 50 34.43 14.50 -29.20
N GLN A 51 33.53 13.57 -29.57
CA GLN A 51 32.76 13.66 -30.83
C GLN A 51 31.68 14.74 -30.77
N TYR A 52 31.20 15.07 -29.57
CA TYR A 52 30.07 15.97 -29.36
C TYR A 52 30.46 17.32 -28.80
N LEU A 53 31.59 17.42 -28.08
CA LEU A 53 31.99 18.61 -27.34
C LEU A 53 33.36 19.15 -27.79
N PRO A 54 33.63 20.46 -27.61
CA PRO A 54 34.96 21.02 -27.80
C PRO A 54 36.02 20.28 -26.98
N GLN A 55 37.20 20.03 -27.58
CA GLN A 55 38.25 19.18 -27.00
C GLN A 55 38.65 19.59 -25.57
N GLN A 56 38.74 20.89 -25.29
CA GLN A 56 39.09 21.40 -23.96
C GLN A 56 38.03 21.06 -22.90
N ILE A 57 36.74 21.14 -23.27
CA ILE A 57 35.62 20.78 -22.38
C ILE A 57 35.58 19.26 -22.18
N ALA A 58 35.74 18.49 -23.27
CA ALA A 58 35.76 17.03 -23.21
C ALA A 58 36.87 16.50 -22.30
N LEU A 59 38.08 17.06 -22.42
CA LEU A 59 39.23 16.69 -21.58
C LEU A 59 39.00 17.07 -20.12
N HIS A 60 38.43 18.25 -19.86
CA HIS A 60 38.12 18.69 -18.50
C HIS A 60 37.10 17.77 -17.82
N ILE A 61 36.00 17.45 -18.51
CA ILE A 61 34.99 16.51 -18.00
C ILE A 61 35.61 15.13 -17.74
N TYR A 62 36.41 14.62 -18.67
CA TYR A 62 37.06 13.32 -18.54
C TYR A 62 38.00 13.27 -17.32
N ASN A 63 38.83 14.29 -17.12
CA ASN A 63 39.77 14.34 -16.00
C ASN A 63 39.08 14.41 -14.63
N ILE A 64 37.85 14.93 -14.55
CA ILE A 64 37.10 15.00 -13.29
C ILE A 64 36.47 13.65 -12.94
N TYR A 65 35.92 12.95 -13.95
CA TYR A 65 35.07 11.79 -13.72
C TYR A 65 35.73 10.45 -14.03
N ASP A 66 36.91 10.44 -14.66
CA ASP A 66 37.79 9.26 -14.83
C ASP A 66 37.03 7.97 -15.24
N ASP A 67 36.33 8.03 -16.39
CA ASP A 67 35.47 6.96 -16.92
C ASP A 67 34.29 6.52 -16.01
N ASN A 68 33.95 7.25 -14.94
CA ASN A 68 32.76 6.97 -14.12
C ASN A 68 31.47 7.31 -14.88
N LYS A 69 30.98 6.33 -15.63
CA LYS A 69 29.78 6.40 -16.45
C LYS A 69 28.56 6.96 -15.71
N ASN A 70 28.29 6.52 -14.48
CA ASN A 70 27.11 6.98 -13.74
C ASN A 70 27.19 8.47 -13.39
N GLN A 71 28.36 8.94 -12.93
CA GLN A 71 28.55 10.36 -12.64
C GLN A 71 28.50 11.23 -13.91
N LEU A 72 29.02 10.73 -15.03
CA LEU A 72 28.92 11.41 -16.33
C LEU A 72 27.47 11.52 -16.80
N ILE A 73 26.67 10.46 -16.67
CA ILE A 73 25.25 10.51 -17.02
C ILE A 73 24.53 11.57 -16.17
N ARG A 74 24.74 11.57 -14.85
CA ARG A 74 24.17 12.58 -13.93
C ARG A 74 24.57 14.00 -14.34
N LEU A 75 25.85 14.24 -14.59
CA LEU A 75 26.36 15.52 -15.06
C LEU A 75 25.63 15.98 -16.33
N PHE A 76 25.55 15.12 -17.34
CA PHE A 76 24.97 15.48 -18.64
C PHE A 76 23.44 15.62 -18.58
N GLU A 77 22.74 14.91 -17.70
CA GLU A 77 21.32 15.13 -17.44
C GLU A 77 21.07 16.52 -16.83
N ILE A 78 21.90 16.92 -15.87
CA ILE A 78 21.83 18.27 -15.28
C ILE A 78 22.16 19.32 -16.36
N ILE A 79 23.22 19.15 -17.14
CA ILE A 79 23.58 20.06 -18.26
C ILE A 79 22.43 20.19 -19.25
N LYS A 80 21.85 19.07 -19.69
CA LYS A 80 20.70 19.01 -20.60
C LYS A 80 19.55 19.86 -20.04
N TRP A 81 19.21 19.65 -18.77
CA TRP A 81 18.14 20.39 -18.12
C TRP A 81 18.44 21.90 -18.04
N ILE A 82 19.67 22.30 -17.71
CA ILE A 82 20.07 23.71 -17.66
C ILE A 82 19.93 24.34 -19.05
N LEU A 83 20.47 23.70 -20.09
CA LEU A 83 20.38 24.19 -21.47
C LEU A 83 18.92 24.34 -21.94
N TYR A 84 18.05 23.39 -21.60
CA TYR A 84 16.63 23.48 -21.91
C TYR A 84 15.97 24.72 -21.27
N ASN A 85 16.29 25.03 -20.01
CA ASN A 85 15.75 26.21 -19.33
C ASN A 85 16.40 27.54 -19.76
N LEU A 86 17.58 27.49 -20.41
CA LEU A 86 18.25 28.66 -20.97
C LEU A 86 17.79 29.01 -22.39
N TYR A 87 17.08 28.12 -23.09
CA TYR A 87 16.77 28.26 -24.52
C TYR A 87 16.09 29.59 -24.88
N ASP A 88 15.16 30.08 -24.05
CA ASP A 88 14.44 31.35 -24.27
C ASP A 88 15.09 32.57 -23.57
N SER A 89 16.28 32.40 -22.97
CA SER A 89 16.93 33.45 -22.19
C SER A 89 17.80 34.37 -23.06
N LYS A 90 17.81 35.67 -22.77
CA LYS A 90 18.68 36.64 -23.47
C LYS A 90 20.15 36.44 -23.09
N ASN A 91 21.07 36.49 -24.07
CA ASN A 91 22.52 36.34 -23.86
C ASN A 91 23.10 37.23 -22.75
N SER A 92 22.58 38.46 -22.57
CA SER A 92 23.04 39.38 -21.51
C SER A 92 22.82 38.84 -20.09
N VAL A 93 21.84 37.96 -19.91
CA VAL A 93 21.47 37.35 -18.63
C VAL A 93 22.34 36.13 -18.33
N ILE A 94 22.79 35.43 -19.36
CA ILE A 94 23.52 34.17 -19.27
C ILE A 94 24.97 34.39 -18.82
N GLY A 95 25.61 35.47 -19.28
CA GLY A 95 27.01 35.78 -18.97
C GLY A 95 27.33 36.04 -17.49
N VAL A 96 26.32 36.20 -16.63
CA VAL A 96 26.48 36.45 -15.18
C VAL A 96 26.32 35.16 -14.35
N ILE A 97 25.88 34.07 -14.97
CA ILE A 97 25.64 32.79 -14.29
C ILE A 97 26.95 32.02 -14.17
N SER A 98 27.48 31.87 -12.97
CA SER A 98 28.70 31.07 -12.68
C SER A 98 28.48 29.95 -11.66
N SER A 99 27.25 29.83 -11.13
CA SER A 99 26.86 28.82 -10.14
C SER A 99 25.39 28.46 -10.28
N PHE A 100 25.01 27.28 -9.80
CA PHE A 100 23.63 26.80 -9.79
C PHE A 100 22.74 27.70 -8.94
N LYS A 101 23.28 28.23 -7.83
CA LYS A 101 22.56 29.20 -6.99
C LYS A 101 22.21 30.49 -7.74
N GLN A 102 23.12 31.01 -8.56
CA GLN A 102 22.83 32.19 -9.40
C GLN A 102 21.81 31.86 -10.50
N LEU A 103 21.89 30.68 -11.12
CA LEU A 103 20.89 30.20 -12.08
C LEU A 103 19.48 30.24 -11.46
N LEU A 104 19.34 29.72 -10.24
CA LEU A 104 18.09 29.74 -9.47
C LEU A 104 17.63 31.15 -9.08
N GLN A 105 18.51 32.15 -9.04
CA GLN A 105 18.12 33.53 -8.73
C GLN A 105 17.69 34.30 -9.98
N ILE A 106 18.39 34.08 -11.09
CA ILE A 106 18.28 34.90 -12.31
C ILE A 106 17.10 34.48 -13.19
N LEU A 107 16.94 33.18 -13.45
CA LEU A 107 15.85 32.71 -14.32
C LEU A 107 14.52 32.81 -13.58
N PRO A 108 13.40 33.22 -14.17
CA PRO A 108 12.16 33.43 -13.42
C PRO A 108 11.55 32.11 -12.91
N VAL A 109 11.59 31.05 -13.71
CA VAL A 109 11.00 29.74 -13.42
C VAL A 109 11.96 28.66 -13.90
N LEU A 110 12.12 27.60 -13.11
CA LEU A 110 12.96 26.46 -13.45
C LEU A 110 12.15 25.18 -13.42
N LYS A 111 11.72 24.71 -14.59
CA LYS A 111 10.73 23.65 -14.72
C LYS A 111 11.39 22.28 -14.60
N VAL A 112 10.90 21.44 -13.69
CA VAL A 112 11.25 20.01 -13.61
C VAL A 112 10.00 19.15 -13.74
N GLU A 113 10.11 18.06 -14.48
CA GLU A 113 9.00 17.12 -14.67
C GLU A 113 9.03 16.03 -13.60
N VAL A 114 7.89 15.81 -12.95
CA VAL A 114 7.72 14.73 -11.98
C VAL A 114 6.55 13.85 -12.40
N PHE A 115 6.84 12.59 -12.65
CA PHE A 115 5.85 11.60 -13.11
C PHE A 115 5.30 10.79 -11.95
N GLU A 116 3.99 10.59 -11.91
CA GLU A 116 3.29 9.73 -10.95
C GLU A 116 2.26 8.84 -11.63
N SER A 117 2.07 7.63 -11.10
CA SER A 117 0.96 6.73 -11.45
C SER A 117 0.02 6.59 -10.26
N HIS A 118 -1.24 6.96 -10.46
CA HIS A 118 -2.29 7.08 -9.44
C HIS A 118 -3.26 5.89 -9.54
N GLN A 119 -2.86 4.74 -9.00
CA GLN A 119 -3.69 3.53 -8.96
C GLN A 119 -3.97 3.03 -7.53
N GLY A 120 -3.53 3.80 -6.53
CA GLY A 120 -3.61 3.46 -5.11
C GLY A 120 -2.44 2.58 -4.65
N ILE A 121 -2.38 2.30 -3.35
CA ILE A 121 -1.25 1.58 -2.72
C ILE A 121 -1.27 0.05 -2.90
N SER A 122 -2.32 -0.48 -3.53
CA SER A 122 -2.49 -1.92 -3.83
C SER A 122 -2.16 -2.27 -5.28
N LYS A 123 -1.72 -1.29 -6.08
CA LYS A 123 -1.38 -1.44 -7.49
C LYS A 123 -0.06 -0.72 -7.78
N SER A 124 0.49 -0.93 -8.97
CA SER A 124 1.65 -0.18 -9.43
C SER A 124 1.38 1.32 -9.38
N SER A 125 2.02 2.03 -8.45
CA SER A 125 1.81 3.46 -8.19
C SER A 125 3.03 4.08 -7.57
N ASN A 126 3.21 5.37 -7.81
CA ASN A 126 4.29 6.14 -7.22
C ASN A 126 3.80 7.55 -6.88
N TYR A 127 4.14 8.01 -5.69
CA TYR A 127 3.76 9.32 -5.17
C TYR A 127 4.99 10.06 -4.64
N HIS A 128 5.08 11.34 -4.95
CA HIS A 128 6.17 12.21 -4.54
C HIS A 128 5.66 13.26 -3.55
N PHE A 129 6.45 13.46 -2.51
CA PHE A 129 6.15 14.40 -1.45
C PHE A 129 7.37 15.26 -1.13
N VAL A 130 7.16 16.49 -0.72
CA VAL A 130 8.20 17.42 -0.30
C VAL A 130 8.12 17.61 1.21
N ILE A 131 9.25 17.42 1.88
CA ILE A 131 9.42 17.72 3.31
C ILE A 131 9.62 19.23 3.46
N ASP A 132 8.77 19.85 4.27
CA ASP A 132 8.89 21.26 4.64
C ASP A 132 8.55 21.44 6.13
N GLY A 133 9.60 21.58 6.95
CA GLY A 133 9.51 21.49 8.40
C GLY A 133 9.01 20.11 8.85
N ASN A 134 7.98 20.10 9.71
CA ASN A 134 7.33 18.88 10.22
C ASN A 134 6.12 18.46 9.37
N SER A 135 6.02 18.95 8.13
CA SER A 135 4.90 18.69 7.24
C SER A 135 5.35 18.02 5.95
N LEU A 136 4.49 17.15 5.46
CA LEU A 136 4.65 16.47 4.20
C LEU A 136 3.62 17.02 3.21
N TYR A 137 4.10 17.58 2.11
CA TYR A 137 3.29 18.17 1.05
C TYR A 137 3.36 17.31 -0.20
N HIS A 138 2.21 16.97 -0.78
CA HIS A 138 2.19 16.32 -2.08
C HIS A 138 2.84 17.23 -3.15
N ILE A 139 3.59 16.64 -4.09
CA ILE A 139 4.36 17.40 -5.10
C ILE A 139 3.49 18.36 -5.91
N SER A 140 2.21 18.01 -6.12
CA SER A 140 1.25 18.86 -6.86
C SER A 140 1.07 20.26 -6.27
N ARG A 141 1.32 20.47 -4.96
CA ARG A 141 1.27 21.80 -4.33
C ARG A 141 2.31 22.76 -4.91
N PHE A 142 3.41 22.23 -5.43
CA PHE A 142 4.51 22.98 -6.01
C PHE A 142 4.46 23.02 -7.54
N ALA A 143 3.53 22.28 -8.16
CA ALA A 143 3.34 22.26 -9.60
C ALA A 143 2.80 23.60 -10.13
N ILE A 144 3.32 24.01 -11.28
CA ILE A 144 2.83 25.12 -12.12
C ILE A 144 1.65 24.62 -12.97
N SER A 145 1.79 23.40 -13.51
CA SER A 145 0.78 22.74 -14.32
C SER A 145 0.91 21.22 -14.18
N SER A 146 -0.10 20.50 -14.65
CA SER A 146 -0.08 19.04 -14.69
C SER A 146 -0.81 18.52 -15.92
N THR A 147 -0.30 17.47 -16.53
CA THR A 147 -0.95 16.76 -17.64
C THR A 147 -1.30 15.36 -17.18
N ARG A 148 -2.56 14.95 -17.36
CA ARG A 148 -3.05 13.61 -17.00
C ARG A 148 -3.27 12.78 -18.24
N ASN A 149 -2.75 11.56 -18.26
CA ASN A 149 -3.02 10.54 -19.26
C ASN A 149 -3.44 9.24 -18.57
N GLY A 150 -4.76 9.02 -18.48
CA GLY A 150 -5.33 7.91 -17.71
C GLY A 150 -5.01 8.04 -16.22
N THR A 151 -4.35 7.03 -15.66
CA THR A 151 -3.88 6.99 -14.26
C THR A 151 -2.54 7.69 -14.07
N ASN A 152 -1.85 8.08 -15.15
CA ASN A 152 -0.54 8.71 -15.07
C ASN A 152 -0.67 10.23 -15.10
N ILE A 153 0.15 10.91 -14.31
CA ILE A 153 0.19 12.37 -14.22
C ILE A 153 1.64 12.82 -14.29
N THR A 154 1.90 13.79 -15.16
CA THR A 154 3.16 14.53 -15.17
C THR A 154 2.92 15.91 -14.58
N TYR A 155 3.57 16.21 -13.46
CA TYR A 155 3.60 17.52 -12.84
C TYR A 155 4.78 18.33 -13.38
N ILE A 156 4.54 19.56 -13.80
CA ILE A 156 5.60 20.53 -14.09
C ILE A 156 5.80 21.36 -12.84
N VAL A 157 6.91 21.15 -12.14
CA VAL A 157 7.22 21.77 -10.84
C VAL A 157 8.26 22.87 -11.02
N ASP A 158 8.09 24.00 -10.32
CA ASP A 158 9.15 25.00 -10.23
C ASP A 158 10.18 24.57 -9.18
N LEU A 159 11.37 24.15 -9.63
CA LEU A 159 12.44 23.67 -8.75
C LEU A 159 12.78 24.70 -7.67
N LYS A 160 12.70 26.00 -7.97
CA LYS A 160 12.97 27.07 -6.99
C LYS A 160 12.12 26.98 -5.74
N ARG A 161 10.88 26.50 -5.85
CA ARG A 161 9.92 26.42 -4.72
C ARG A 161 10.26 25.26 -3.77
N ILE A 162 11.06 24.31 -4.23
CA ILE A 162 11.44 23.10 -3.50
C ILE A 162 12.96 22.96 -3.33
N TYR A 163 13.74 23.91 -3.83
CA TYR A 163 15.19 23.93 -3.71
C TYR A 163 15.65 23.89 -2.25
N GLY A 164 16.67 23.09 -1.97
CA GLY A 164 17.18 22.82 -0.63
C GLY A 164 16.26 21.96 0.24
N LYS A 165 15.07 21.56 -0.24
CA LYS A 165 14.17 20.64 0.45
C LYS A 165 14.46 19.20 0.05
N ARG A 166 13.91 18.26 0.80
CA ARG A 166 13.96 16.83 0.50
C ARG A 166 12.66 16.36 -0.10
N VAL A 167 12.77 15.48 -1.10
CA VAL A 167 11.65 14.77 -1.72
C VAL A 167 11.62 13.35 -1.17
N ILE A 168 10.42 12.85 -0.91
CA ILE A 168 10.12 11.46 -0.59
C ILE A 168 9.39 10.86 -1.78
N GLU A 169 9.83 9.68 -2.20
CA GLU A 169 9.14 8.87 -3.19
C GLU A 169 8.62 7.59 -2.54
N VAL A 170 7.30 7.40 -2.63
CA VAL A 170 6.58 6.24 -2.11
C VAL A 170 6.12 5.40 -3.28
N ASN A 171 6.59 4.15 -3.33
CA ASN A 171 6.37 3.24 -4.45
C ASN A 171 5.55 2.01 -4.02
N ALA A 172 4.62 1.60 -4.88
CA ALA A 172 3.83 0.38 -4.77
C ALA A 172 3.87 -0.40 -6.08
N SER A 173 3.74 -1.72 -5.98
CA SER A 173 3.58 -2.62 -7.13
C SER A 173 2.21 -3.30 -7.08
N ASN A 174 1.94 -4.20 -8.04
CA ASN A 174 0.75 -5.06 -7.99
C ASN A 174 0.74 -6.03 -6.79
N SER A 175 1.87 -6.14 -6.07
CA SER A 175 1.99 -6.87 -4.80
C SER A 175 1.89 -5.96 -3.57
N GLY A 176 1.49 -4.69 -3.77
CA GLY A 176 1.32 -3.69 -2.73
C GLY A 176 2.53 -2.78 -2.52
N LEU A 177 2.46 -1.99 -1.45
CA LEU A 177 3.45 -0.99 -1.05
C LEU A 177 4.82 -1.61 -0.76
N PHE A 178 5.90 -1.00 -1.26
CA PHE A 178 7.27 -1.42 -0.90
C PHE A 178 7.59 -1.18 0.57
N ARG A 179 8.62 -1.83 1.09
CA ARG A 179 9.00 -1.74 2.52
C ARG A 179 9.63 -0.39 2.87
N ASP A 180 10.41 0.10 1.93
CA ASP A 180 11.19 1.31 2.09
C ASP A 180 10.71 2.36 1.10
N ILE A 181 10.97 3.61 1.47
CA ILE A 181 10.75 4.79 0.65
C ILE A 181 12.10 5.40 0.31
N TYR A 182 12.13 6.16 -0.77
CA TYR A 182 13.34 6.86 -1.18
C TYR A 182 13.26 8.31 -0.76
N VAL A 183 14.35 8.83 -0.19
CA VAL A 183 14.44 10.23 0.23
C VAL A 183 15.70 10.85 -0.38
N TYR A 184 15.53 11.92 -1.14
CA TYR A 184 16.61 12.59 -1.86
C TYR A 184 16.44 14.13 -1.83
N PRO A 185 17.51 14.91 -2.03
CA PRO A 185 17.39 16.35 -2.28
C PRO A 185 16.51 16.64 -3.51
N ALA A 186 15.73 17.71 -3.49
CA ALA A 186 14.84 18.06 -4.61
C ALA A 186 15.57 18.27 -5.94
N GLU A 187 16.85 18.65 -5.89
CA GLU A 187 17.73 18.82 -7.04
C GLU A 187 17.97 17.49 -7.79
N GLU A 188 17.85 16.34 -7.13
CA GLU A 188 17.93 15.03 -7.78
C GLU A 188 16.73 14.75 -8.69
N LEU A 189 15.66 15.57 -8.66
CA LEU A 189 14.60 15.49 -9.67
C LEU A 189 15.09 15.85 -11.07
N LEU A 190 16.24 16.54 -11.20
CA LEU A 190 16.89 16.84 -12.48
C LEU A 190 17.50 15.61 -13.16
N VAL A 191 17.69 14.55 -12.40
CA VAL A 191 18.37 13.32 -12.79
C VAL A 191 17.32 12.20 -12.93
N SER A 192 17.53 11.30 -13.89
CA SER A 192 16.66 10.14 -14.09
C SER A 192 16.63 9.27 -12.84
N PRO A 193 15.48 8.64 -12.51
CA PRO A 193 15.32 7.85 -11.28
C PRO A 193 16.40 6.80 -11.03
N LEU A 194 16.97 6.20 -12.09
CA LEU A 194 18.02 5.17 -12.02
C LEU A 194 19.36 5.70 -11.48
N TYR A 195 19.64 7.00 -11.62
CA TYR A 195 20.92 7.61 -11.26
C TYR A 195 20.80 8.61 -10.10
N ARG A 196 19.61 8.71 -9.47
CA ARG A 196 19.42 9.60 -8.32
C ARG A 196 20.21 9.12 -7.12
N ASN A 197 20.83 10.06 -6.42
CA ASN A 197 21.39 9.82 -5.10
C ASN A 197 20.26 9.80 -4.05
N TYR A 198 19.60 8.65 -3.89
CA TYR A 198 18.57 8.47 -2.87
C TYR A 198 19.08 7.73 -1.64
N GLN A 199 18.51 8.09 -0.51
CA GLN A 199 18.60 7.33 0.73
C GLN A 199 17.34 6.47 0.85
N GLN A 200 17.52 5.16 1.01
CA GLN A 200 16.42 4.24 1.30
C GLN A 200 16.16 4.24 2.82
N VAL A 201 14.92 4.48 3.24
CA VAL A 201 14.51 4.53 4.66
C VAL A 201 13.20 3.76 4.86
N PRO A 202 12.93 3.20 6.05
CA PRO A 202 11.67 2.50 6.28
C PRO A 202 10.47 3.46 6.21
N ILE A 203 9.29 2.97 5.82
CA ILE A 203 8.06 3.78 5.78
C ILE A 203 7.74 4.43 7.12
N SER A 204 8.10 3.82 8.25
CA SER A 204 7.93 4.40 9.58
C SER A 204 8.66 5.73 9.77
N TYR A 205 9.62 6.08 8.91
CA TYR A 205 10.20 7.42 8.81
C TYR A 205 9.11 8.51 8.65
N LEU A 206 8.00 8.18 8.00
CA LEU A 206 6.86 9.08 7.79
C LEU A 206 6.07 9.39 9.07
N ASN A 207 6.25 8.62 10.14
CA ASN A 207 5.59 8.86 11.45
C ASN A 207 5.94 10.24 12.03
N ASN A 208 7.03 10.86 11.57
CA ASN A 208 7.54 12.15 12.04
C ASN A 208 6.89 13.37 11.36
N PHE A 209 5.99 13.17 10.38
CA PHE A 209 5.46 14.25 9.57
C PHE A 209 3.93 14.34 9.60
N ASN A 210 3.42 15.56 9.54
CA ASN A 210 2.01 15.84 9.35
C ASN A 210 1.63 15.81 7.86
N PHE A 211 0.64 15.00 7.50
CA PHE A 211 0.17 14.90 6.12
C PHE A 211 -0.79 16.04 5.81
N THR A 212 -0.42 16.87 4.84
CA THR A 212 -1.11 18.14 4.58
C THR A 212 -2.37 17.99 3.74
N TRP A 213 -2.49 16.89 3.00
CA TRP A 213 -3.66 16.57 2.17
C TRP A 213 -4.80 15.89 2.93
N LEU A 214 -4.59 15.50 4.20
CA LEU A 214 -5.64 14.90 5.00
C LEU A 214 -6.68 15.95 5.40
N THR A 215 -7.94 15.58 5.22
CA THR A 215 -9.10 16.32 5.68
C THR A 215 -9.16 16.36 7.20
N THR A 216 -9.96 17.28 7.76
CA THR A 216 -10.21 17.35 9.21
C THR A 216 -10.76 16.03 9.75
N ARG A 217 -11.67 15.38 9.01
CA ARG A 217 -12.26 14.09 9.40
C ARG A 217 -11.21 12.98 9.47
N GLU A 218 -10.33 12.88 8.47
CA GLU A 218 -9.25 11.88 8.44
C GLU A 218 -8.24 12.10 9.58
N LYS A 219 -7.91 13.36 9.90
CA LYS A 219 -7.06 13.70 11.05
C LYS A 219 -7.71 13.30 12.37
N LEU A 220 -9.01 13.53 12.52
CA LEU A 220 -9.77 13.11 13.70
C LEU A 220 -9.85 11.58 13.80
N PHE A 221 -10.04 10.87 12.69
CA PHE A 221 -10.01 9.41 12.65
C PHE A 221 -8.68 8.86 13.18
N VAL A 222 -7.53 9.40 12.72
CA VAL A 222 -6.22 8.97 13.23
C VAL A 222 -6.11 9.19 14.73
N LYS A 223 -6.52 10.38 15.19
CA LYS A 223 -6.41 10.76 16.60
C LYS A 223 -7.30 9.91 17.50
N ASN A 224 -8.55 9.70 17.11
CA ASN A 224 -9.61 9.19 18.00
C ASN A 224 -9.93 7.72 17.78
N GLU A 225 -9.81 7.20 16.55
CA GLU A 225 -10.23 5.84 16.20
C GLU A 225 -9.02 4.94 15.92
N TRP A 226 -8.09 5.38 15.06
CA TRP A 226 -6.90 4.60 14.72
C TRP A 226 -6.05 4.27 15.95
N ASN A 227 -5.75 5.29 16.76
CA ASN A 227 -4.94 5.13 17.97
C ASN A 227 -5.67 4.33 19.07
N THR A 228 -6.99 4.45 19.15
CA THR A 228 -7.80 3.82 20.21
C THR A 228 -8.10 2.36 19.92
N TYR A 229 -8.42 2.03 18.66
CA TYR A 229 -8.91 0.70 18.30
C TYR A 229 -7.88 -0.09 17.48
N TYR A 230 -7.40 0.49 16.37
CA TYR A 230 -6.65 -0.27 15.37
C TYR A 230 -5.17 -0.47 15.72
N LEU A 231 -4.48 0.52 16.29
CA LEU A 231 -3.10 0.35 16.74
C LEU A 231 -2.97 -0.71 17.85
N PRO A 232 -3.83 -0.75 18.88
CA PRO A 232 -3.85 -1.85 19.83
C PRO A 232 -4.12 -3.21 19.18
N MET A 233 -5.05 -3.28 18.22
CA MET A 233 -5.29 -4.53 17.47
C MET A 233 -4.06 -4.98 16.71
N ILE A 234 -3.38 -4.08 15.98
CA ILE A 234 -2.15 -4.38 15.24
C ILE A 234 -1.08 -4.95 16.17
N ARG A 235 -0.86 -4.32 17.34
CA ARG A 235 0.10 -4.82 18.34
C ARG A 235 -0.29 -6.19 18.87
N ASN A 236 -1.58 -6.40 19.16
CA ASN A 236 -2.08 -7.71 19.58
C ASN A 236 -1.89 -8.77 18.50
N ILE A 237 -2.17 -8.46 17.23
CA ILE A 237 -1.94 -9.37 16.11
C ILE A 237 -0.47 -9.81 16.08
N VAL A 238 0.48 -8.89 16.17
CA VAL A 238 1.92 -9.23 16.22
C VAL A 238 2.23 -10.18 17.37
N ASN A 239 1.71 -9.89 18.57
CA ASN A 239 1.91 -10.74 19.75
C ASN A 239 1.28 -12.13 19.58
N LEU A 240 0.09 -12.21 19.00
CA LEU A 240 -0.63 -13.46 18.75
C LEU A 240 0.10 -14.31 17.69
N LEU A 241 0.57 -13.70 16.61
CA LEU A 241 1.37 -14.39 15.60
C LEU A 241 2.66 -14.95 16.22
N ASN A 242 3.38 -14.16 17.02
CA ASN A 242 4.57 -14.64 17.74
C ASN A 242 4.25 -15.78 18.72
N PHE A 243 3.12 -15.70 19.43
CA PHE A 243 2.65 -16.78 20.31
C PHE A 243 2.46 -18.08 19.51
N PHE A 244 1.74 -18.07 18.39
CA PHE A 244 1.53 -19.27 17.59
C PHE A 244 2.80 -19.80 16.94
N LEU A 245 3.68 -18.91 16.45
CA LEU A 245 4.99 -19.33 15.93
C LEU A 245 5.81 -20.06 17.00
N SER A 246 5.76 -19.59 18.26
CA SER A 246 6.45 -20.22 19.38
C SER A 246 5.87 -21.57 19.80
N LEU A 247 4.59 -21.84 19.51
CA LEU A 247 3.95 -23.14 19.74
C LEU A 247 4.32 -24.17 18.66
N SER A 248 4.81 -23.73 17.51
CA SER A 248 5.17 -24.62 16.40
C SER A 248 6.64 -25.04 16.50
N ASN A 249 6.91 -26.36 16.48
CA ASN A 249 8.28 -26.92 16.45
C ASN A 249 8.93 -26.86 15.05
N SER A 250 8.33 -26.15 14.09
CA SER A 250 8.74 -26.13 12.67
C SER A 250 8.67 -24.73 12.07
N ASN A 251 9.22 -24.55 10.85
CA ASN A 251 9.18 -23.33 10.05
C ASN A 251 7.74 -23.01 9.60
N MET A 252 6.87 -22.68 10.54
CA MET A 252 5.52 -22.26 10.25
C MET A 252 5.55 -20.86 9.64
N PHE A 253 4.90 -20.71 8.49
CA PHE A 253 4.71 -19.41 7.85
C PHE A 253 3.25 -18.99 8.03
N TYR A 254 3.02 -17.72 8.35
CA TYR A 254 1.69 -17.13 8.28
C TYR A 254 1.54 -16.38 6.95
N LYS A 255 0.31 -16.19 6.50
CA LYS A 255 -0.02 -15.35 5.36
C LYS A 255 -1.17 -14.44 5.75
N LEU A 256 -0.95 -13.14 5.69
CA LEU A 256 -1.96 -12.11 5.96
C LEU A 256 -2.48 -11.51 4.66
N PRO A 257 -3.64 -10.83 4.67
CA PRO A 257 -4.05 -10.02 3.54
C PRO A 257 -3.01 -8.93 3.25
N PRO A 258 -2.69 -8.60 1.99
CA PRO A 258 -1.50 -7.82 1.66
C PRO A 258 -1.43 -6.44 2.33
N LEU A 259 -2.56 -5.74 2.43
CA LEU A 259 -2.58 -4.37 2.95
C LEU A 259 -2.42 -4.36 4.48
N SER A 260 -3.14 -5.22 5.20
CA SER A 260 -2.94 -5.42 6.64
C SER A 260 -1.56 -5.98 6.98
N GLU A 261 -1.01 -6.90 6.18
CA GLU A 261 0.36 -7.40 6.33
C GLU A 261 1.39 -6.26 6.29
N ARG A 262 1.30 -5.39 5.27
CA ARG A 262 2.18 -4.21 5.18
C ARG A 262 1.99 -3.29 6.39
N GLN A 263 0.74 -3.03 6.77
CA GLN A 263 0.44 -2.17 7.91
C GLN A 263 1.05 -2.68 9.23
N ILE A 264 0.96 -4.00 9.46
CA ILE A 264 1.53 -4.67 10.64
C ILE A 264 3.05 -4.62 10.60
N ASN A 265 3.67 -4.92 9.46
CA ASN A 265 5.13 -5.01 9.33
C ASN A 265 5.82 -3.64 9.37
N TYR A 266 5.16 -2.56 8.94
CA TYR A 266 5.79 -1.25 8.83
C TYR A 266 5.68 -0.39 10.09
N ASN A 267 4.84 -0.79 11.06
CA ASN A 267 4.70 -0.12 12.35
C ASN A 267 4.48 1.41 12.22
N THR A 268 3.60 1.80 11.31
CA THR A 268 3.22 3.21 11.13
C THR A 268 2.17 3.63 12.15
N ASN A 269 2.23 4.89 12.60
CA ASN A 269 1.23 5.46 13.51
C ASN A 269 0.00 6.05 12.76
N PHE A 270 -0.04 5.86 11.45
CA PHE A 270 -1.14 6.24 10.56
C PHE A 270 -1.53 5.05 9.66
N PRO A 271 -2.78 5.01 9.15
CA PRO A 271 -3.19 4.00 8.18
C PRO A 271 -2.46 4.18 6.85
N LEU A 272 -1.86 3.13 6.29
CA LEU A 272 -1.13 3.21 5.02
C LEU A 272 -1.97 3.77 3.86
N SER A 273 -3.29 3.58 3.89
CA SER A 273 -4.25 4.18 2.96
C SER A 273 -4.10 5.69 2.83
N TYR A 274 -3.64 6.37 3.87
CA TYR A 274 -3.47 7.83 3.89
C TYR A 274 -2.25 8.34 3.14
N LEU A 275 -1.41 7.44 2.62
CA LEU A 275 -0.35 7.78 1.66
C LEU A 275 -0.89 8.14 0.28
N ILE A 276 -2.17 7.90 -0.03
CA ILE A 276 -2.80 8.29 -1.30
C ILE A 276 -3.19 9.78 -1.22
N PRO A 277 -2.51 10.69 -1.93
CA PRO A 277 -2.71 12.13 -1.75
C PRO A 277 -3.92 12.68 -2.51
N ASP A 278 -4.25 12.07 -3.65
CA ASP A 278 -5.02 12.69 -4.73
C ASP A 278 -6.54 12.45 -4.65
N SER A 279 -7.00 11.45 -3.89
CA SER A 279 -8.42 11.09 -3.84
C SER A 279 -8.86 10.64 -2.43
N SER A 280 -9.75 11.41 -1.81
CA SER A 280 -10.38 11.04 -0.53
C SER A 280 -11.22 9.77 -0.64
N ASN A 281 -11.88 9.55 -1.79
CA ASN A 281 -12.70 8.35 -2.01
C ASN A 281 -11.81 7.10 -2.12
N THR A 282 -10.67 7.21 -2.82
CA THR A 282 -9.72 6.09 -2.93
C THR A 282 -9.08 5.80 -1.56
N ARG A 283 -8.75 6.84 -0.79
CA ARG A 283 -8.30 6.68 0.61
C ARG A 283 -9.34 5.98 1.47
N GLN A 284 -10.59 6.40 1.40
CA GLN A 284 -11.69 5.83 2.17
C GLN A 284 -11.90 4.35 1.83
N ASN A 285 -12.00 4.01 0.54
CA ASN A 285 -12.15 2.62 0.11
C ASN A 285 -10.98 1.73 0.57
N SER A 286 -9.74 2.25 0.46
CA SER A 286 -8.56 1.53 0.95
C SER A 286 -8.57 1.38 2.48
N LEU A 287 -9.00 2.41 3.19
CA LEU A 287 -9.10 2.41 4.66
C LEU A 287 -10.15 1.40 5.12
N GLU A 288 -11.31 1.33 4.47
CA GLU A 288 -12.37 0.37 4.76
C GLU A 288 -11.88 -1.07 4.67
N VAL A 289 -11.14 -1.41 3.61
CA VAL A 289 -10.53 -2.73 3.45
C VAL A 289 -9.50 -2.99 4.54
N LEU A 290 -8.57 -2.07 4.77
CA LEU A 290 -7.51 -2.23 5.77
C LEU A 290 -8.08 -2.45 7.18
N THR A 291 -9.05 -1.62 7.57
CA THR A 291 -9.67 -1.67 8.90
C THR A 291 -10.53 -2.92 9.08
N LYS A 292 -11.26 -3.35 8.04
CA LYS A 292 -11.97 -4.63 7.99
C LYS A 292 -11.00 -5.80 8.24
N GLU A 293 -9.93 -5.89 7.46
CA GLU A 293 -8.94 -6.96 7.55
C GLU A 293 -8.29 -7.04 8.95
N ILE A 294 -7.85 -5.91 9.51
CA ILE A 294 -7.27 -5.87 10.86
C ILE A 294 -8.23 -6.43 11.89
N HIS A 295 -9.50 -6.00 11.85
CA HIS A 295 -10.50 -6.40 12.83
C HIS A 295 -10.79 -7.91 12.76
N GLN A 296 -10.94 -8.45 11.55
CA GLN A 296 -11.22 -9.88 11.32
C GLN A 296 -10.05 -10.78 11.68
N VAL A 297 -8.83 -10.41 11.28
CA VAL A 297 -7.61 -11.13 11.64
C VAL A 297 -7.47 -11.15 13.16
N TRP A 298 -7.66 -10.01 13.84
CA TRP A 298 -7.58 -9.94 15.29
C TRP A 298 -8.61 -10.85 15.98
N ILE A 299 -9.90 -10.77 15.63
CA ILE A 299 -10.94 -11.65 16.23
C ILE A 299 -10.60 -13.12 16.02
N THR A 300 -10.18 -13.50 14.81
CA THR A 300 -9.87 -14.89 14.47
C THR A 300 -8.69 -15.41 15.30
N LEU A 301 -7.62 -14.62 15.42
CA LEU A 301 -6.46 -15.00 16.25
C LEU A 301 -6.82 -15.10 17.73
N GLU A 302 -7.71 -14.24 18.23
CA GLU A 302 -8.20 -14.31 19.61
C GLU A 302 -9.02 -15.58 19.87
N ILE A 303 -9.86 -15.98 18.91
CA ILE A 303 -10.58 -17.27 18.97
C ILE A 303 -9.57 -18.43 19.02
N LEU A 304 -8.59 -18.46 18.11
CA LEU A 304 -7.56 -19.51 18.12
C LEU A 304 -6.81 -19.53 19.45
N ARG A 305 -6.47 -18.37 20.02
CA ARG A 305 -5.75 -18.28 21.29
C ARG A 305 -6.60 -18.86 22.42
N TYR A 306 -7.88 -18.52 22.45
CA TYR A 306 -8.81 -19.08 23.40
C TYR A 306 -8.85 -20.61 23.29
N LEU A 307 -9.04 -21.14 22.08
CA LEU A 307 -9.07 -22.59 21.83
C LEU A 307 -7.76 -23.29 22.24
N ALA A 308 -6.61 -22.67 21.97
CA ALA A 308 -5.30 -23.18 22.38
C ALA A 308 -5.16 -23.22 23.90
N ASN A 309 -5.56 -22.15 24.59
CA ASN A 309 -5.50 -22.06 26.06
C ASN A 309 -6.44 -23.05 26.75
N GLN A 310 -7.55 -23.42 26.11
CA GLN A 310 -8.46 -24.46 26.59
C GLN A 310 -8.00 -25.89 26.21
N GLY A 311 -6.88 -26.05 25.51
CA GLY A 311 -6.40 -27.37 25.04
C GLY A 311 -7.27 -28.01 23.94
N MET A 312 -8.17 -27.24 23.33
CA MET A 312 -9.11 -27.72 22.30
C MET A 312 -8.51 -27.65 20.89
N LEU A 313 -7.55 -26.75 20.65
CA LEU A 313 -6.95 -26.55 19.34
C LEU A 313 -6.06 -27.76 18.95
N ARG A 314 -6.38 -28.41 17.83
CA ARG A 314 -5.65 -29.58 17.31
C ARG A 314 -4.66 -29.22 16.21
N GLN A 315 -5.05 -28.31 15.31
CA GLN A 315 -4.23 -27.88 14.17
C GLN A 315 -4.53 -26.42 13.82
N TYR A 316 -3.57 -25.72 13.24
CA TYR A 316 -3.74 -24.35 12.73
C TYR A 316 -2.77 -24.08 11.56
N SER A 317 -3.16 -23.19 10.64
CA SER A 317 -2.38 -22.87 9.41
C SER A 317 -2.02 -21.39 9.24
N LEU A 318 -2.65 -20.48 10.00
CA LEU A 318 -2.49 -19.01 9.94
C LEU A 318 -2.46 -18.44 8.51
N ASN A 319 -3.19 -19.05 7.59
CA ASN A 319 -3.36 -18.55 6.24
C ASN A 319 -4.69 -17.77 6.13
N PHE A 320 -4.59 -16.45 6.20
CA PHE A 320 -5.70 -15.50 6.07
C PHE A 320 -5.95 -15.11 4.60
N SER A 321 -5.73 -16.03 3.66
CA SER A 321 -6.26 -15.88 2.30
C SER A 321 -7.76 -16.17 2.29
N GLN A 322 -8.48 -15.57 1.34
CA GLN A 322 -9.88 -15.91 1.08
C GLN A 322 -10.05 -17.40 0.75
N SER A 323 -10.97 -18.08 1.44
CA SER A 323 -11.38 -19.48 1.23
C SER A 323 -10.21 -20.44 0.91
N PRO A 324 -9.23 -20.58 1.83
CA PRO A 324 -8.09 -21.47 1.62
C PRO A 324 -8.54 -22.93 1.54
N TYR A 325 -7.65 -23.85 1.13
CA TYR A 325 -7.97 -25.28 1.11
C TYR A 325 -8.06 -25.90 2.52
N ILE A 326 -7.29 -25.36 3.47
CA ILE A 326 -7.21 -25.80 4.87
C ILE A 326 -7.73 -24.65 5.74
N PRO A 327 -8.57 -24.92 6.76
CA PRO A 327 -9.02 -23.89 7.68
C PRO A 327 -7.88 -23.21 8.44
N ILE A 328 -8.18 -22.07 9.04
CA ILE A 328 -7.24 -21.37 9.91
C ILE A 328 -6.96 -22.19 11.17
N GLY A 329 -7.96 -22.89 11.70
CA GLY A 329 -7.82 -23.80 12.85
C GLY A 329 -8.79 -24.97 12.80
N VAL A 330 -8.38 -26.10 13.37
CA VAL A 330 -9.21 -27.28 13.65
C VAL A 330 -9.16 -27.54 15.14
N PHE A 331 -10.31 -27.75 15.75
CA PHE A 331 -10.43 -27.95 17.19
C PHE A 331 -11.48 -29.02 17.51
N GLU A 332 -11.47 -29.50 18.74
CA GLU A 332 -12.40 -30.52 19.23
C GLU A 332 -13.16 -30.00 20.44
N TYR A 333 -14.48 -30.16 20.42
CA TYR A 333 -15.38 -29.78 21.50
C TYR A 333 -16.45 -30.87 21.65
N GLU A 334 -16.67 -31.37 22.87
CA GLU A 334 -17.62 -32.46 23.15
C GLU A 334 -17.45 -33.70 22.24
N ASN A 335 -16.19 -34.10 21.97
CA ASN A 335 -15.80 -35.21 21.06
C ASN A 335 -16.20 -35.00 19.59
N GLU A 336 -16.55 -33.78 19.21
CA GLU A 336 -16.90 -33.41 17.85
C GLU A 336 -15.83 -32.49 17.26
N ILE A 337 -15.59 -32.63 15.97
CA ILE A 337 -14.55 -31.89 15.27
C ILE A 337 -15.15 -30.64 14.65
N TYR A 338 -14.48 -29.51 14.84
CA TYR A 338 -14.85 -28.23 14.28
C TYR A 338 -13.67 -27.61 13.52
N SER A 339 -13.99 -26.78 12.53
CA SER A 339 -13.00 -25.99 11.80
C SER A 339 -13.38 -24.52 11.72
N LEU A 340 -12.40 -23.65 11.91
CA LEU A 340 -12.50 -22.19 11.86
C LEU A 340 -11.94 -21.67 10.54
N TRP A 341 -12.77 -20.97 9.78
CA TRP A 341 -12.47 -20.45 8.44
C TRP A 341 -12.52 -18.94 8.42
N TYR A 342 -11.60 -18.33 7.66
CA TYR A 342 -11.54 -16.89 7.40
C TYR A 342 -11.94 -16.60 5.96
N GLU A 343 -12.77 -15.58 5.77
CA GLU A 343 -13.41 -15.20 4.51
C GLU A 343 -13.85 -16.43 3.71
N PHE A 344 -14.69 -17.26 4.33
CA PHE A 344 -15.15 -18.54 3.79
C PHE A 344 -16.06 -18.28 2.60
N ASP A 345 -15.57 -18.55 1.39
CA ASP A 345 -16.26 -18.21 0.14
C ASP A 345 -16.90 -19.45 -0.49
N MET A 346 -18.18 -19.33 -0.80
CA MET A 346 -18.97 -20.36 -1.48
C MET A 346 -19.13 -20.07 -2.98
N GLU A 347 -18.48 -19.02 -3.51
CA GLU A 347 -18.44 -18.78 -4.95
C GLU A 347 -17.64 -19.87 -5.69
N GLU A 348 -18.16 -20.38 -6.81
CA GLU A 348 -17.64 -21.61 -7.43
C GLU A 348 -16.20 -21.46 -7.92
N SER A 349 -15.87 -20.27 -8.40
CA SER A 349 -14.54 -19.98 -8.95
C SER A 349 -13.46 -19.84 -7.87
N THR A 350 -13.84 -19.62 -6.60
CA THR A 350 -12.92 -19.27 -5.51
C THR A 350 -13.02 -20.19 -4.29
N MET A 351 -14.11 -20.95 -4.13
CA MET A 351 -14.31 -21.88 -3.02
C MET A 351 -13.13 -22.85 -2.89
N CYS A 352 -12.56 -22.96 -1.68
CA CYS A 352 -11.48 -23.90 -1.39
C CYS A 352 -10.25 -23.75 -2.32
N GLY A 353 -9.86 -22.52 -2.61
CA GLY A 353 -8.79 -22.22 -3.57
C GLY A 353 -9.13 -22.60 -5.01
N GLY A 354 -10.42 -22.66 -5.36
CA GLY A 354 -10.89 -23.07 -6.68
C GLY A 354 -10.94 -24.59 -6.87
N ILE A 355 -11.25 -25.37 -5.83
CA ILE A 355 -11.25 -26.84 -5.91
C ILE A 355 -12.19 -27.38 -7.00
N LEU A 356 -13.27 -26.65 -7.31
CA LEU A 356 -14.28 -27.03 -8.29
C LEU A 356 -13.81 -26.93 -9.74
N TRP A 357 -12.67 -26.27 -10.01
CA TRP A 357 -12.03 -26.31 -11.33
C TRP A 357 -11.49 -27.71 -11.68
N TYR A 358 -11.25 -28.54 -10.66
CA TYR A 358 -10.58 -29.83 -10.80
C TYR A 358 -11.39 -31.02 -10.27
N ARG A 359 -12.56 -30.77 -9.69
CA ARG A 359 -13.41 -31.80 -9.08
C ARG A 359 -14.87 -31.60 -9.42
N HIS A 360 -15.62 -32.70 -9.40
CA HIS A 360 -17.07 -32.65 -9.51
C HIS A 360 -17.70 -31.90 -8.35
N ARG A 361 -18.73 -31.11 -8.69
CA ARG A 361 -19.55 -30.39 -7.72
C ARG A 361 -20.27 -31.37 -6.80
N PRO A 362 -20.26 -31.16 -5.46
CA PRO A 362 -21.01 -32.00 -4.55
C PRO A 362 -22.50 -31.66 -4.60
N SER A 363 -23.37 -32.66 -4.48
CA SER A 363 -24.83 -32.49 -4.65
C SER A 363 -25.46 -31.50 -3.66
N TRP A 364 -24.90 -31.37 -2.45
CA TRP A 364 -25.37 -30.40 -1.47
C TRP A 364 -25.16 -28.94 -1.94
N LEU A 365 -24.18 -28.67 -2.82
CA LEU A 365 -23.92 -27.32 -3.31
C LEU A 365 -25.04 -26.82 -4.20
N ASP A 366 -25.66 -27.69 -5.01
CA ASP A 366 -26.82 -27.30 -5.84
C ASP A 366 -28.01 -26.90 -4.95
N SER A 367 -28.25 -27.66 -3.88
CA SER A 367 -29.27 -27.31 -2.88
C SER A 367 -28.94 -25.99 -2.17
N PHE A 368 -27.66 -25.74 -1.86
CA PHE A 368 -27.20 -24.48 -1.29
C PHE A 368 -27.43 -23.31 -2.25
N ARG A 369 -27.15 -23.47 -3.54
CA ARG A 369 -27.34 -22.44 -4.57
C ARG A 369 -28.82 -22.14 -4.83
N GLN A 370 -29.66 -23.15 -4.86
CA GLN A 370 -31.11 -22.96 -4.93
C GLN A 370 -31.63 -22.18 -3.71
N ARG A 371 -31.10 -22.48 -2.52
CA ARG A 371 -31.42 -21.71 -1.32
C ARG A 371 -30.96 -20.26 -1.44
N ALA A 372 -29.75 -20.03 -1.95
CA ALA A 372 -29.22 -18.69 -2.17
C ALA A 372 -30.15 -17.85 -3.05
N SER A 373 -30.59 -18.37 -4.20
CA SER A 373 -31.51 -17.64 -5.09
C SER A 373 -32.88 -17.35 -4.47
N GLN A 374 -33.34 -18.14 -3.49
CA GLN A 374 -34.59 -17.90 -2.76
C GLN A 374 -34.45 -16.86 -1.65
N CYS A 375 -33.26 -16.74 -1.04
CA CYS A 375 -33.00 -15.85 0.09
C CYS A 375 -32.69 -14.40 -0.30
N ILE A 376 -32.53 -14.10 -1.60
CA ILE A 376 -32.03 -12.81 -2.09
C ILE A 376 -32.95 -12.27 -3.18
N ASN A 377 -33.16 -10.96 -3.18
CA ASN A 377 -33.84 -10.28 -4.28
C ASN A 377 -32.93 -10.20 -5.53
N ILE A 378 -33.48 -10.49 -6.72
CA ILE A 378 -32.76 -10.63 -8.01
C ILE A 378 -31.81 -9.46 -8.35
N SER A 379 -32.02 -8.27 -7.78
CA SER A 379 -31.21 -7.07 -8.02
C SER A 379 -29.96 -6.91 -7.13
N GLN A 380 -29.66 -7.85 -6.23
CA GLN A 380 -28.54 -7.74 -5.27
C GLN A 380 -27.46 -8.79 -5.52
N ARG A 381 -26.20 -8.41 -5.27
CA ARG A 381 -25.07 -9.36 -5.28
C ARG A 381 -25.26 -10.39 -4.18
N THR A 382 -25.13 -11.67 -4.52
CA THR A 382 -25.32 -12.79 -3.60
C THR A 382 -24.25 -12.79 -2.49
N PRO A 383 -24.64 -12.63 -1.21
CA PRO A 383 -23.69 -12.71 -0.10
C PRO A 383 -23.34 -14.18 0.15
N LEU A 384 -22.16 -14.59 -0.33
CA LEU A 384 -21.66 -15.97 -0.25
C LEU A 384 -20.34 -16.09 0.53
N ARG A 385 -19.89 -15.00 1.15
CA ARG A 385 -18.59 -14.91 1.79
C ARG A 385 -18.67 -14.29 3.18
N PRO A 386 -19.23 -15.00 4.16
CA PRO A 386 -19.13 -14.60 5.56
C PRO A 386 -17.67 -14.39 5.98
N ASP A 387 -17.45 -13.45 6.89
CA ASP A 387 -16.10 -13.07 7.33
C ASP A 387 -15.39 -14.18 8.11
N ILE A 388 -16.09 -14.82 9.04
CA ILE A 388 -15.57 -15.94 9.84
C ILE A 388 -16.65 -17.01 9.96
N VAL A 389 -16.27 -18.28 9.76
CA VAL A 389 -17.19 -19.42 9.84
C VAL A 389 -16.61 -20.54 10.69
N ILE A 390 -17.44 -21.13 11.54
CA ILE A 390 -17.15 -22.38 12.23
C ILE A 390 -18.02 -23.48 11.63
N LEU A 391 -17.38 -24.50 11.05
CA LEU A 391 -18.06 -25.68 10.51
C LEU A 391 -17.94 -26.85 11.48
N LYS A 392 -18.97 -27.69 11.55
CA LYS A 392 -18.97 -28.94 12.30
C LYS A 392 -18.71 -30.14 11.37
N GLY A 393 -17.85 -31.06 11.79
CA GLY A 393 -17.59 -32.33 11.12
C GLY A 393 -16.67 -32.26 9.90
N VAL A 394 -16.00 -31.13 9.67
CA VAL A 394 -15.14 -30.87 8.50
C VAL A 394 -13.78 -30.39 8.97
N LYS A 395 -12.68 -30.99 8.51
CA LYS A 395 -11.30 -30.54 8.82
C LYS A 395 -10.64 -29.76 7.69
N ASP A 396 -11.06 -29.99 6.46
CA ASP A 396 -10.51 -29.36 5.27
C ASP A 396 -11.52 -29.40 4.11
N CYS A 397 -11.10 -28.92 2.94
CA CYS A 397 -11.94 -28.93 1.76
C CYS A 397 -12.20 -30.34 1.17
N ASN A 398 -11.40 -31.37 1.44
CA ASN A 398 -11.77 -32.74 1.04
C ASN A 398 -12.98 -33.22 1.84
N ASP A 399 -12.93 -33.03 3.15
CA ASP A 399 -14.04 -33.40 4.03
C ASP A 399 -15.31 -32.64 3.62
N LEU A 400 -15.20 -31.34 3.34
CA LEU A 400 -16.32 -30.50 2.90
C LEU A 400 -16.97 -31.02 1.60
N MET A 401 -16.15 -31.47 0.65
CA MET A 401 -16.63 -32.00 -0.63
C MET A 401 -17.33 -33.35 -0.49
N ASN A 402 -17.00 -34.12 0.56
CA ASN A 402 -17.54 -35.45 0.80
C ASN A 402 -18.63 -35.49 1.88
N SER A 403 -18.94 -34.37 2.52
CA SER A 403 -19.91 -34.26 3.61
C SER A 403 -20.96 -33.19 3.33
N SER A 404 -22.01 -33.12 4.15
CA SER A 404 -22.98 -32.03 4.10
C SER A 404 -22.41 -30.76 4.76
N LEU A 405 -22.67 -29.58 4.18
CA LEU A 405 -22.34 -28.30 4.81
C LEU A 405 -23.13 -28.14 6.12
N ASN A 406 -22.44 -28.22 7.26
CA ASN A 406 -22.99 -27.98 8.59
C ASN A 406 -22.31 -26.77 9.25
N VAL A 407 -23.02 -25.64 9.25
CA VAL A 407 -22.52 -24.37 9.76
C VAL A 407 -22.93 -24.18 11.21
N GLU A 408 -21.97 -24.25 12.12
CA GLU A 408 -22.24 -24.06 13.54
C GLU A 408 -22.39 -22.57 13.86
N THR A 409 -21.41 -21.75 13.44
CA THR A 409 -21.41 -20.31 13.72
C THR A 409 -20.95 -19.52 12.52
N ILE A 410 -21.61 -18.40 12.24
CA ILE A 410 -21.08 -17.32 11.39
C ILE A 410 -20.83 -16.11 12.28
N ILE A 411 -19.68 -15.47 12.12
CA ILE A 411 -19.35 -14.20 12.75
C ILE A 411 -19.08 -13.19 11.64
N GLU A 412 -19.95 -12.19 11.53
CA GLU A 412 -19.75 -11.05 10.62
C GLU A 412 -19.18 -9.86 11.40
N CYS A 413 -18.07 -9.31 10.92
CA CYS A 413 -17.35 -8.25 11.60
C CYS A 413 -17.75 -6.88 11.05
N LYS A 414 -18.16 -5.94 11.91
CA LYS A 414 -18.55 -4.57 11.54
C LYS A 414 -17.67 -3.54 12.24
N ASN A 415 -16.79 -2.90 11.48
CA ASN A 415 -15.76 -1.99 11.99
C ASN A 415 -16.08 -0.50 11.80
N TRP A 416 -17.32 -0.17 11.43
CA TRP A 416 -17.85 1.19 11.32
C TRP A 416 -19.04 1.39 12.26
N GLU A 417 -19.39 2.64 12.54
CA GLU A 417 -20.58 2.96 13.33
C GLU A 417 -21.85 2.38 12.69
N PHE A 418 -22.81 1.99 13.54
CA PHE A 418 -24.02 1.28 13.13
C PHE A 418 -24.78 1.93 11.97
N GLN A 419 -24.88 3.27 11.97
CA GLN A 419 -25.57 4.03 10.93
C GLN A 419 -25.03 3.77 9.51
N TYR A 420 -23.76 3.39 9.36
CA TYR A 420 -23.14 3.18 8.05
C TYR A 420 -23.37 1.78 7.47
N TRP A 421 -23.70 0.80 8.31
CA TRP A 421 -23.93 -0.58 7.88
C TRP A 421 -25.30 -1.12 8.24
N GLN A 422 -26.19 -0.32 8.84
CA GLN A 422 -27.55 -0.74 9.18
C GLN A 422 -28.30 -1.38 8.00
N SER A 423 -28.14 -0.85 6.78
CA SER A 423 -28.74 -1.43 5.56
C SER A 423 -28.22 -2.82 5.23
N GLN A 424 -27.00 -3.17 5.66
CA GLN A 424 -26.40 -4.49 5.47
C GLN A 424 -27.10 -5.58 6.28
N ILE A 425 -27.92 -5.22 7.28
CA ILE A 425 -28.75 -6.20 7.98
C ILE A 425 -29.63 -6.97 6.98
N ASP A 426 -30.34 -6.24 6.11
CA ASP A 426 -31.28 -6.83 5.17
C ASP A 426 -30.58 -7.36 3.91
N THR A 427 -29.47 -6.73 3.50
CA THR A 427 -28.78 -7.12 2.26
C THR A 427 -27.67 -8.15 2.45
N GLN A 428 -27.27 -8.45 3.69
CA GLN A 428 -26.14 -9.35 3.97
C GLN A 428 -26.38 -10.25 5.18
N ILE A 429 -26.71 -9.71 6.36
CA ILE A 429 -26.83 -10.49 7.61
C ILE A 429 -27.98 -11.50 7.55
N LYS A 430 -29.20 -11.03 7.22
CA LYS A 430 -30.38 -11.89 7.07
C LYS A 430 -30.21 -12.89 5.93
N PRO A 431 -29.69 -12.51 4.75
CA PRO A 431 -29.29 -13.47 3.73
C PRO A 431 -28.33 -14.54 4.24
N TYR A 432 -27.26 -14.21 4.98
CA TYR A 432 -26.38 -15.24 5.54
C TYR A 432 -27.13 -16.22 6.44
N GLN A 433 -27.98 -15.73 7.32
CA GLN A 433 -28.83 -16.57 8.17
C GLN A 433 -29.73 -17.52 7.35
N CYS A 434 -30.34 -17.00 6.28
CA CYS A 434 -31.23 -17.78 5.40
C CYS A 434 -30.47 -18.83 4.57
N ILE A 435 -29.33 -18.45 3.99
CA ILE A 435 -28.56 -19.24 3.03
C ILE A 435 -27.76 -20.34 3.72
N PHE A 436 -26.98 -19.98 4.73
CA PHE A 436 -26.07 -20.88 5.43
C PHE A 436 -26.77 -21.64 6.55
N ARG A 437 -27.91 -21.14 7.05
CA ARG A 437 -28.66 -21.69 8.19
C ARG A 437 -27.73 -22.03 9.38
N PRO A 438 -26.90 -21.06 9.83
CA PRO A 438 -26.00 -21.32 10.94
C PRO A 438 -26.80 -21.58 12.21
N ARG A 439 -26.27 -22.41 13.12
CA ARG A 439 -26.88 -22.56 14.46
C ARG A 439 -26.82 -21.24 15.24
N LYS A 440 -25.73 -20.48 15.06
CA LYS A 440 -25.55 -19.13 15.65
C LYS A 440 -25.09 -18.14 14.58
N MET A 441 -25.80 -17.01 14.45
CA MET A 441 -25.35 -15.87 13.67
C MET A 441 -24.90 -14.77 14.64
N ILE A 442 -23.62 -14.38 14.59
CA ILE A 442 -23.04 -13.33 15.43
C ILE A 442 -22.68 -12.14 14.55
N VAL A 443 -23.07 -10.94 14.98
CA VAL A 443 -22.58 -9.68 14.42
C VAL A 443 -21.66 -9.05 15.45
N ALA A 444 -20.36 -9.08 15.16
CA ALA A 444 -19.29 -8.55 16.00
C ALA A 444 -18.97 -7.11 15.57
N SER A 445 -19.48 -6.12 16.31
CA SER A 445 -19.26 -4.71 16.01
C SER A 445 -18.19 -4.09 16.90
N LEU A 446 -17.31 -3.33 16.25
CA LEU A 446 -16.33 -2.47 16.91
C LEU A 446 -17.02 -1.44 17.81
N TYR A 447 -18.12 -0.87 17.32
CA TYR A 447 -18.85 0.22 17.96
C TYR A 447 -20.09 -0.28 18.71
N GLN A 448 -20.61 0.56 19.61
CA GLN A 448 -21.89 0.33 20.26
C GLN A 448 -23.02 0.24 19.23
N ILE A 449 -23.92 -0.73 19.44
CA ILE A 449 -25.12 -0.92 18.63
C ILE A 449 -26.35 -0.48 19.44
N SER A 450 -27.40 0.04 18.77
CA SER A 450 -28.64 0.41 19.45
C SER A 450 -29.26 -0.77 20.22
N HIS A 451 -29.62 -0.55 21.48
CA HIS A 451 -30.22 -1.54 22.38
C HIS A 451 -31.59 -2.08 21.92
N THR A 452 -32.20 -1.48 20.89
CA THR A 452 -33.52 -1.86 20.36
C THR A 452 -33.46 -2.93 19.27
N LEU A 453 -32.27 -3.36 18.85
CA LEU A 453 -32.10 -4.40 17.83
C LEU A 453 -32.27 -5.79 18.45
N ASN A 454 -33.50 -6.28 18.46
CA ASN A 454 -33.77 -7.70 18.69
C ASN A 454 -34.17 -8.34 17.36
N MET A 455 -33.39 -9.30 16.89
CA MET A 455 -33.70 -10.08 15.69
C MET A 455 -33.57 -11.57 16.01
N ASN A 456 -34.62 -12.33 15.71
CA ASN A 456 -34.67 -13.76 15.99
C ASN A 456 -33.46 -14.47 15.38
N GLY A 457 -32.65 -15.10 16.25
CA GLY A 457 -31.49 -15.91 15.86
C GLY A 457 -30.24 -15.13 15.43
N ILE A 458 -30.17 -13.81 15.65
CA ILE A 458 -28.96 -13.01 15.42
C ILE A 458 -28.49 -12.42 16.77
N ILE A 459 -27.24 -12.66 17.11
CA ILE A 459 -26.59 -12.19 18.33
C ILE A 459 -25.74 -10.97 18.00
N PHE A 460 -26.16 -9.79 18.43
CA PHE A 460 -25.38 -8.57 18.29
C PHE A 460 -24.43 -8.39 19.48
N ILE A 461 -23.14 -8.33 19.18
CA ILE A 461 -22.08 -8.11 20.16
C ILE A 461 -21.31 -6.87 19.75
N ASP A 462 -21.39 -5.84 20.57
CA ASP A 462 -20.74 -4.56 20.38
C ASP A 462 -19.47 -4.43 21.23
N ASN A 463 -18.73 -3.33 21.03
CA ASN A 463 -17.48 -3.03 21.73
C ASN A 463 -16.44 -4.15 21.60
N VAL A 464 -16.32 -4.70 20.38
CA VAL A 464 -15.38 -5.76 20.03
C VAL A 464 -14.05 -5.12 19.63
N TYR A 465 -13.20 -4.85 20.61
CA TYR A 465 -11.84 -4.34 20.44
C TYR A 465 -10.97 -4.64 21.65
N PRO A 466 -9.63 -4.48 21.58
CA PRO A 466 -8.74 -4.63 22.72
C PRO A 466 -9.14 -3.73 23.90
N GLY A 467 -9.49 -4.34 25.04
CA GLY A 467 -9.97 -3.63 26.23
C GLY A 467 -11.50 -3.43 26.29
N GLY A 468 -12.22 -3.70 25.19
CA GLY A 468 -13.67 -3.78 25.18
C GLY A 468 -14.20 -5.08 25.77
N ASN A 469 -15.49 -5.12 26.14
CA ASN A 469 -16.13 -6.30 26.72
C ASN A 469 -16.67 -7.29 25.67
N GLY A 470 -16.75 -6.89 24.40
CA GLY A 470 -17.38 -7.67 23.34
C GLY A 470 -16.68 -8.99 23.04
N LEU A 471 -15.35 -9.04 23.09
CA LEU A 471 -14.59 -10.26 22.77
C LEU A 471 -14.98 -11.44 23.68
N SER A 472 -15.08 -11.22 24.99
CA SER A 472 -15.48 -12.26 25.93
C SER A 472 -16.86 -12.87 25.61
N ARG A 473 -17.79 -12.04 25.13
CA ARG A 473 -19.12 -12.47 24.70
C ARG A 473 -19.05 -13.31 23.42
N ILE A 474 -18.15 -13.00 22.50
CA ILE A 474 -17.91 -13.84 21.30
C ILE A 474 -17.40 -15.22 21.74
N LEU A 475 -16.37 -15.25 22.59
CA LEU A 475 -15.74 -16.49 23.05
C LEU A 475 -16.72 -17.40 23.82
N ASN A 476 -17.66 -16.83 24.58
CA ASN A 476 -18.70 -17.60 25.27
C ASN A 476 -19.79 -18.15 24.33
N ASN A 477 -19.82 -17.71 23.07
CA ASN A 477 -20.83 -18.13 22.09
C ASN A 477 -20.29 -19.07 21.01
N ILE A 478 -18.99 -19.30 20.94
CA ILE A 478 -18.41 -20.36 20.08
C ILE A 478 -18.39 -21.70 20.85
N PRO A 479 -18.43 -22.84 20.14
CA PRO A 479 -18.24 -24.15 20.76
C PRO A 479 -16.92 -24.25 21.50
#